data_AF-A0A941MT35-F1
#
_entry.id   AF-A0A941MT35-F1
#
_cell.length_a   1.000
_cell.length_b   1.000
_cell.length_c   1.000
_cell.angle_alpha   90.00
_cell.angle_beta   90.00
_cell.angle_gamma   90.00
#
_symmetry.space_group_name_H-M   'P 1'
#
loop_
_entity.id
_entity.type
_entity.pdbx_description
1 polymer ?
#
loop_
_entity_poly.entity_id
_entity_poly.type
_entity_poly.pdbx_seq_one_letter_code
_entity_poly.pdbx_strand_id
1 'polypeptide(L)'
;MDRYWLLTTNTYGTWLPGDHKGFVGFVRNPSGEKVIHNIPGTPVETGNPLLERFARSQLKSPPVRFTLGQAELLLDQFLETAQIRKWRLLAVAIMANHVHWVVGVLGDPDP
;
A
#
# COMPACT_ATOMS: atom_id res chain seq x y z
N MET A 1 19.94 15.57 0.48
CA MET A 1 18.67 15.06 -0.08
C MET A 1 18.04 16.20 -0.82
N ASP A 2 17.80 16.00 -2.11
CA ASP A 2 17.20 16.96 -3.05
C ASP A 2 15.78 16.53 -3.43
N ARG A 3 15.40 15.27 -3.14
CA ARG A 3 14.05 14.75 -3.32
C ARG A 3 13.58 13.96 -2.10
N TYR A 4 12.26 13.97 -1.90
CA TYR A 4 11.58 13.29 -0.81
C TYR A 4 10.39 12.51 -1.33
N TRP A 5 10.22 11.29 -0.83
CA TRP A 5 9.12 10.43 -1.20
C TRP A 5 8.31 10.01 0.02
N LEU A 6 6.99 9.97 -0.16
CA LEU A 6 6.06 9.29 0.72
C LEU A 6 5.77 7.92 0.11
N LEU A 7 6.21 6.86 0.79
CA LEU A 7 5.92 5.48 0.41
C LEU A 7 4.80 4.99 1.33
N THR A 8 3.82 4.29 0.76
CA THR A 8 2.69 3.73 1.52
C THR A 8 2.39 2.32 1.05
N THR A 9 2.15 1.39 1.97
CA THR A 9 1.73 0.02 1.61
C THR A 9 0.68 -0.50 2.58
N ASN A 10 -0.13 -1.46 2.11
CA ASN A 10 -1.06 -2.22 2.93
C ASN A 10 -0.60 -3.66 3.02
N THR A 11 -0.92 -4.32 4.12
CA THR A 11 -0.66 -5.74 4.26
C THR A 11 -1.63 -6.58 3.44
N TYR A 12 -1.25 -7.82 3.16
CA TYR A 12 -2.09 -8.75 2.41
C TYR A 12 -3.51 -8.85 2.99
N GLY A 13 -4.51 -8.70 2.12
CA GLY A 13 -5.91 -8.91 2.44
C GLY A 13 -6.58 -7.82 3.28
N THR A 14 -5.95 -6.67 3.50
CA THR A 14 -6.48 -5.59 4.36
C THR A 14 -7.07 -4.38 3.62
N TRP A 15 -6.84 -4.28 2.32
CA TRP A 15 -7.56 -3.38 1.40
C TRP A 15 -7.94 -4.18 0.15
N LEU A 16 -9.23 -4.47 -0.02
CA LEU A 16 -9.74 -5.37 -1.06
C LEU A 16 -10.47 -4.62 -2.17
N PRO A 17 -10.58 -5.18 -3.37
CA PRO A 17 -11.56 -4.71 -4.35
C PRO A 17 -12.95 -4.66 -3.73
N GLY A 18 -13.65 -3.54 -3.91
CA GLY A 18 -14.96 -3.29 -3.33
C GLY A 18 -14.96 -2.66 -1.93
N ASP A 19 -13.80 -2.36 -1.32
CA ASP A 19 -13.73 -1.73 0.00
C ASP A 19 -14.52 -0.41 0.05
N HIS A 20 -15.30 -0.19 1.11
CA HIS A 20 -16.11 1.01 1.33
C HIS A 20 -15.32 2.33 1.28
N LYS A 21 -14.01 2.32 1.56
CA LYS A 21 -13.13 3.50 1.45
C LYS A 21 -12.78 3.86 0.01
N GLY A 22 -13.24 3.07 -0.94
CA GLY A 22 -12.80 3.06 -2.33
C GLY A 22 -11.62 2.12 -2.55
N PHE A 23 -11.32 1.77 -3.80
CA PHE A 23 -10.24 0.85 -4.12
C PHE A 23 -9.63 1.11 -5.51
N VAL A 24 -8.42 0.63 -5.73
CA VAL A 24 -7.81 0.56 -7.06
C VAL A 24 -7.81 -0.89 -7.49
N GLY A 25 -8.49 -1.18 -8.59
CA GLY A 25 -8.59 -2.54 -9.12
C GLY A 25 -9.24 -2.56 -10.48
N PHE A 26 -9.21 -3.73 -11.11
CA PHE A 26 -9.87 -3.90 -12.39
C PHE A 26 -11.38 -3.94 -12.23
N VAL A 27 -12.08 -3.09 -12.97
CA VAL A 27 -13.55 -3.07 -13.08
C VAL A 27 -13.98 -3.18 -14.54
N ARG A 28 -15.28 -3.40 -14.77
CA ARG A 28 -15.87 -3.30 -16.11
C ARG A 28 -16.55 -1.94 -16.26
N ASN A 29 -16.22 -1.22 -17.31
CA ASN A 29 -16.94 0.00 -17.69
C ASN A 29 -18.32 -0.34 -18.30
N PRO A 30 -19.17 0.65 -18.65
CA PRO A 30 -20.49 0.39 -19.25
C PRO A 30 -20.46 -0.39 -20.58
N SER A 31 -19.38 -0.33 -21.36
CA SER A 31 -19.21 -1.16 -22.57
C SER A 31 -18.75 -2.59 -22.26
N GLY A 32 -18.49 -2.91 -20.99
CA GLY A 32 -18.07 -4.21 -20.52
C GLY A 32 -16.54 -4.43 -20.57
N GLU A 33 -15.76 -3.45 -21.00
CA GLU A 33 -14.30 -3.54 -21.09
C GLU A 33 -13.67 -3.48 -19.71
N LYS A 34 -12.58 -4.23 -19.53
CA LYS A 34 -11.83 -4.28 -18.28
C LYS A 34 -10.88 -3.09 -18.21
N VAL A 35 -11.08 -2.19 -17.25
CA VAL A 35 -10.30 -0.97 -17.05
C VAL A 35 -9.77 -0.89 -15.62
N ILE A 36 -8.77 -0.03 -15.38
CA ILE A 36 -8.23 0.27 -14.05
C ILE A 36 -8.09 1.79 -13.90
N HIS A 37 -8.60 2.34 -12.79
CA HIS A 37 -8.45 3.75 -12.44
C HIS A 37 -7.34 3.91 -11.39
N ASN A 38 -6.11 4.09 -11.85
CA ASN A 38 -4.91 4.22 -11.01
C ASN A 38 -4.07 5.47 -11.32
N ILE A 39 -4.65 6.45 -12.02
CA ILE A 39 -3.95 7.71 -12.34
C ILE A 39 -3.99 8.63 -11.11
N PRO A 40 -2.84 9.09 -10.59
CA PRO A 40 -2.79 10.02 -9.47
C PRO A 40 -3.64 11.28 -9.72
N GLY A 41 -4.35 11.74 -8.69
CA GLY A 41 -5.23 12.91 -8.77
C GLY A 41 -6.58 12.66 -9.45
N THR A 42 -6.84 11.45 -9.94
CA THR A 42 -8.16 11.05 -10.45
C THR A 42 -8.94 10.23 -9.40
N PRO A 43 -10.28 10.21 -9.46
CA PRO A 43 -11.08 9.36 -8.56
C PRO A 43 -10.72 7.88 -8.68
N VAL A 44 -10.75 7.19 -7.55
CA VAL A 44 -10.67 5.72 -7.48
C VAL A 44 -12.08 5.12 -7.53
N GLU A 45 -12.17 3.79 -7.67
CA GLU A 45 -13.45 3.10 -7.60
C GLU A 45 -14.12 3.28 -6.24
N THR A 46 -15.44 3.45 -6.25
CA THR A 46 -16.24 3.50 -5.03
C THR A 46 -16.46 2.09 -4.46
N GLY A 47 -16.80 1.99 -3.17
CA GLY A 47 -17.07 0.71 -2.54
C GLY A 47 -18.18 -0.11 -3.21
N ASN A 48 -18.00 -1.43 -3.23
CA ASN A 48 -18.95 -2.42 -3.74
C ASN A 48 -18.95 -3.64 -2.80
N PRO A 49 -19.95 -3.75 -1.90
CA PRO A 49 -19.99 -4.81 -0.89
C PRO A 49 -20.01 -6.24 -1.44
N LEU A 50 -20.63 -6.46 -2.61
CA LEU A 50 -20.66 -7.78 -3.24
C LEU A 50 -19.29 -8.17 -3.77
N LEU A 51 -18.58 -7.21 -4.38
CA LEU A 51 -17.21 -7.40 -4.84
C LEU A 51 -16.26 -7.62 -3.65
N GLU A 52 -16.41 -6.87 -2.56
CA GLU A 52 -15.59 -7.04 -1.36
C GLU A 52 -15.78 -8.42 -0.76
N ARG A 53 -17.02 -8.88 -0.61
CA ARG A 53 -17.32 -10.23 -0.12
C ARG A 53 -16.73 -11.30 -1.03
N PHE A 54 -16.83 -11.13 -2.35
CA PHE A 54 -16.20 -12.05 -3.30
C PHE A 54 -14.68 -12.05 -3.17
N ALA A 55 -14.03 -10.88 -3.19
CA ALA A 55 -12.59 -10.76 -3.04
C ALA A 55 -12.10 -11.39 -1.73
N ARG A 56 -12.85 -11.18 -0.63
CA ARG A 56 -12.57 -11.78 0.67
C ARG A 56 -12.67 -13.30 0.63
N SER A 57 -13.61 -13.88 -0.12
CA SER A 57 -13.72 -15.33 -0.28
C SER A 57 -12.61 -15.95 -1.14
N GLN A 58 -11.87 -15.13 -1.89
CA GLN A 58 -10.75 -15.59 -2.73
C GLN A 58 -9.39 -15.57 -1.99
N LEU A 59 -9.33 -15.03 -0.77
CA LEU A 59 -8.11 -15.00 0.02
C LEU A 59 -7.55 -16.41 0.24
N LYS A 60 -6.23 -16.56 0.15
CA LYS A 60 -5.52 -17.84 0.36
C LYS A 60 -5.07 -18.02 1.79
N SER A 61 -5.11 -16.96 2.58
CA SER A 61 -4.76 -16.94 3.99
C SER A 61 -5.54 -15.80 4.67
N PRO A 62 -5.65 -15.81 6.00
CA PRO A 62 -6.19 -14.67 6.74
C PRO A 62 -5.44 -13.37 6.40
N PRO A 63 -6.12 -12.20 6.46
CA PRO A 63 -5.45 -10.92 6.31
C PRO A 63 -4.26 -10.78 7.27
N VAL A 64 -3.13 -10.34 6.74
CA VAL A 64 -1.91 -10.18 7.53
C VAL A 64 -2.05 -8.94 8.41
N ARG A 65 -1.75 -9.09 9.69
CA ARG A 65 -1.63 -7.97 10.62
C ARG A 65 -0.33 -8.06 11.40
N PHE A 66 0.34 -6.92 11.55
CA PHE A 66 1.56 -6.83 12.35
C PHE A 66 1.22 -6.83 13.84
N THR A 67 1.98 -7.62 14.59
CA THR A 67 2.12 -7.46 16.04
C THR A 67 3.12 -6.36 16.36
N LEU A 68 3.18 -5.93 17.62
CA LEU A 68 4.20 -4.96 18.06
C LEU A 68 5.63 -5.47 17.80
N GLY A 69 5.93 -6.72 18.19
CA GLY A 69 7.26 -7.30 17.96
C GLY A 69 7.62 -7.40 16.48
N GLN A 70 6.65 -7.66 15.59
CA GLN A 70 6.89 -7.62 14.14
C GLN A 70 7.13 -6.18 13.65
N ALA A 71 6.43 -5.19 14.20
CA ALA A 71 6.63 -3.79 13.86
C ALA A 71 8.04 -3.29 14.26
N GLU A 72 8.54 -3.72 15.43
CA GLU A 72 9.90 -3.41 15.89
C GLU A 72 10.96 -4.00 14.94
N LEU A 73 10.82 -5.28 14.58
CA LEU A 73 11.72 -5.93 13.61
C LEU A 73 11.68 -5.27 12.22
N LEU A 74 10.49 -4.85 11.78
CA LEU A 74 10.34 -4.12 10.52
C LEU A 74 11.06 -2.76 10.56
N LEU A 75 10.96 -2.02 11.68
CA LEU A 75 11.66 -0.75 11.86
C LEU A 75 13.17 -0.92 11.70
N ASP A 76 13.75 -1.92 12.37
CA ASP A 76 15.17 -2.24 12.26
C ASP A 76 15.55 -2.53 10.80
N GLN A 77 14.74 -3.35 10.11
CA GLN A 77 14.97 -3.68 8.70
C GLN A 77 14.87 -2.46 7.77
N PHE A 78 13.97 -1.51 8.04
CA PHE A 78 13.84 -0.28 7.27
C PHE A 78 15.04 0.64 7.45
N LEU A 79 15.55 0.75 8.68
CA LEU A 79 16.77 1.51 8.98
C LEU A 79 17.97 0.92 8.24
N GLU A 80 18.15 -0.41 8.29
CA GLU A 80 19.20 -1.11 7.54
C GLU A 80 19.07 -0.89 6.03
N THR A 81 17.86 -1.06 5.48
CA THR A 81 17.61 -0.86 4.04
C THR A 81 17.92 0.57 3.62
N ALA A 82 17.52 1.57 4.41
CA ALA A 82 17.82 2.97 4.14
C ALA A 82 19.34 3.23 4.11
N GLN A 83 20.11 2.62 5.03
CA GLN A 83 21.57 2.71 5.02
C GLN A 83 22.17 2.10 3.75
N ILE A 84 21.76 0.89 3.37
CA ILE A 84 22.23 0.21 2.15
C ILE A 84 21.92 1.04 0.89
N ARG A 85 20.71 1.61 0.82
CA ARG A 85 20.24 2.44 -0.30
C ARG A 85 20.79 3.86 -0.28
N LYS A 86 21.54 4.26 0.77
CA LYS A 86 21.96 5.65 1.02
C LYS A 86 20.79 6.63 1.06
N TRP A 87 19.63 6.16 1.50
CA TRP A 87 18.45 6.97 1.76
C TRP A 87 18.47 7.44 3.21
N ARG A 88 17.76 8.54 3.47
CA ARG A 88 17.53 9.04 4.83
C ARG A 88 16.09 8.75 5.20
N LEU A 89 15.87 7.83 6.13
CA LEU A 89 14.55 7.61 6.72
C LEU A 89 14.24 8.77 7.67
N LEU A 90 13.23 9.57 7.34
CA LEU A 90 12.86 10.79 8.07
C LEU A 90 11.73 10.54 9.05
N ALA A 91 10.76 9.72 8.64
CA ALA A 91 9.64 9.31 9.47
C ALA A 91 9.17 7.93 9.01
N VAL A 92 8.60 7.18 9.94
CA VAL A 92 7.98 5.89 9.69
C VAL A 92 6.80 5.71 10.64
N ALA A 93 5.69 5.22 10.11
CA ALA A 93 4.52 4.86 10.89
C ALA A 93 4.10 3.44 10.52
N ILE A 94 4.23 2.51 11.46
CA ILE A 94 3.87 1.10 11.28
C ILE A 94 2.55 0.88 12.02
N MET A 95 1.49 0.68 11.24
CA MET A 95 0.15 0.35 11.74
C MET A 95 -0.05 -1.15 11.63
N ALA A 96 -1.04 -1.71 12.34
CA ALA A 96 -1.28 -3.15 12.33
C ALA A 96 -1.58 -3.73 10.93
N ASN A 97 -1.95 -2.92 9.94
CA ASN A 97 -2.34 -3.38 8.61
C ASN A 97 -1.71 -2.60 7.45
N HIS A 98 -0.84 -1.63 7.73
CA HIS A 98 -0.23 -0.80 6.70
C HIS A 98 0.99 -0.06 7.25
N VAL A 99 1.84 0.44 6.36
CA VAL A 99 3.05 1.19 6.74
C VAL A 99 3.18 2.43 5.86
N HIS A 100 3.65 3.52 6.47
CA HIS A 100 4.08 4.74 5.80
C HIS A 100 5.54 5.01 6.07
N TRP A 101 6.26 5.48 5.06
CA TRP A 101 7.64 5.98 5.18
C TRP A 101 7.75 7.34 4.51
N VAL A 102 8.51 8.24 5.13
CA VAL A 102 9.02 9.44 4.47
C VAL A 102 10.53 9.27 4.34
N VAL A 103 11.02 9.23 3.11
CA VAL A 103 12.44 9.06 2.81
C VAL A 103 12.96 10.24 2.02
N GLY A 104 14.17 10.69 2.37
CA GLY A 104 14.95 11.59 1.54
C GLY A 104 15.95 10.81 0.71
N VAL A 105 16.03 11.12 -0.58
CA VAL A 105 16.92 10.47 -1.55
C VAL A 105 17.82 11.52 -2.23
N LEU A 106 18.86 11.04 -2.93
CA LEU A 106 19.71 11.87 -3.80
C LEU A 106 19.32 11.62 -5.25
N GLY A 107 18.98 12.66 -6.00
CA GLY A 107 18.48 12.61 -7.36
C GLY A 107 17.05 12.08 -7.44
N ASP A 108 16.84 11.12 -8.34
CA ASP A 108 15.58 10.39 -8.54
C ASP A 108 15.92 8.92 -8.80
N PRO A 109 16.50 8.22 -7.81
CA PRO A 109 16.88 6.82 -7.98
C PRO A 109 15.62 5.98 -8.17
N ASP A 110 15.70 4.83 -8.82
CA ASP A 110 14.56 3.91 -8.82
C ASP A 110 14.24 3.45 -7.37
N PRO A 111 12.94 3.36 -6.99
CA PRO A 111 12.52 2.84 -5.70
C PRO A 111 12.90 1.37 -5.48
#